data_AF-A0A8X6F298-F1
#
_entry.id   AF-A0A8X6F298-F1
#
_cell.length_a   1.000
_cell.length_b   1.000
_cell.length_c   1.000
_cell.angle_alpha   90.00
_cell.angle_beta   90.00
_cell.angle_gamma   90.00
#
_symmetry.space_group_name_H-M   'P 1'
#
loop_
_entity.id
_entity.type
_entity.pdbx_description
1 polymer ?
#
loop_
_entity_poly.entity_id
_entity_poly.type
_entity_poly.pdbx_seq_one_letter_code
_entity_poly.pdbx_strand_id
1 'polypeptide(L)' 'MLNDIFNNIAKCRYCDRSFCFDVAENKSSRRGLASSISATCKYCGSSHGSMTSNSVPAGYEVNLRLFMV' A
#
# COMPACT_ATOMS: atom_id res chain seq x y z
N MET A 1 -4.68 -1.19 -10.85
CA MET A 1 -3.22 -1.37 -11.03
C MET A 1 -2.50 -1.61 -9.71
N LEU A 2 -2.39 -0.65 -8.78
CA LEU A 2 -1.70 -0.89 -7.50
C LEU A 2 -2.38 -1.96 -6.64
N ASN A 3 -3.71 -1.92 -6.58
CA ASN A 3 -4.54 -2.94 -5.94
C ASN A 3 -4.27 -4.34 -6.51
N ASP A 4 -4.12 -4.46 -7.82
CA ASP A 4 -3.87 -5.74 -8.49
C ASP A 4 -2.46 -6.26 -8.20
N ILE A 5 -1.47 -5.36 -8.18
CA ILE A 5 -0.08 -5.72 -7.82
C ILE A 5 -0.06 -6.29 -6.38
N PHE A 6 -0.64 -5.58 -5.41
CA PHE A 6 -0.72 -6.04 -4.02
C PHE A 6 -1.41 -7.39 -3.90
N ASN A 7 -2.54 -7.55 -4.57
CA ASN A 7 -3.32 -8.78 -4.48
C ASN A 7 -2.61 -9.99 -5.11
N ASN A 8 -1.69 -9.78 -6.05
CA ASN A 8 -0.89 -10.83 -6.68
C ASN A 8 0.39 -11.19 -5.90
N ILE A 9 0.99 -10.24 -5.17
CA ILE A 9 2.30 -10.44 -4.50
C ILE A 9 2.21 -10.60 -2.99
N ALA A 10 1.07 -10.28 -2.38
CA ALA A 10 0.92 -10.25 -0.93
C ALA A 10 -0.21 -11.17 -0.45
N LYS A 11 -0.04 -11.64 0.79
CA LYS A 11 -1.02 -12.44 1.53
C LYS A 11 -1.26 -11.77 2.89
N CYS A 12 -2.50 -11.76 3.36
CA CYS A 12 -2.79 -11.21 4.67
C CYS A 12 -2.27 -12.13 5.77
N ARG A 13 -1.37 -11.61 6.62
CA ARG A 13 -0.80 -12.37 7.75
C ARG A 13 -1.83 -12.84 8.77
N TYR A 14 -2.95 -12.13 8.92
CA TYR A 14 -3.94 -12.41 9.97
C TYR A 14 -4.99 -13.44 9.57
N CYS A 15 -5.42 -13.44 8.30
CA CYS A 15 -6.43 -14.38 7.82
C CYS A 15 -5.90 -15.36 6.77
N ASP A 16 -4.62 -15.26 6.42
CA ASP A 16 -3.92 -16.13 5.50
C ASP A 16 -4.59 -16.21 4.11
N ARG A 17 -5.17 -15.09 3.65
CA ARG A 17 -5.83 -14.99 2.34
C ARG A 17 -5.01 -14.16 1.36
N SER A 18 -5.04 -14.57 0.10
CA SER A 18 -4.59 -13.78 -1.05
C SER A 18 -5.78 -13.01 -1.64
N PHE A 19 -5.52 -12.05 -2.54
CA PHE A 19 -6.57 -11.26 -3.21
C PHE A 19 -7.57 -10.58 -2.26
N CYS A 20 -7.13 -10.26 -1.05
CA CYS A 20 -7.98 -9.74 0.01
C CYS A 20 -7.76 -8.25 0.31
N PHE A 21 -6.81 -7.59 -0.36
CA PHE A 21 -6.43 -6.23 -0.02
C PHE A 21 -7.26 -5.21 -0.80
N ASP A 22 -7.67 -4.17 -0.08
CA ASP A 22 -8.05 -2.89 -0.64
C ASP A 22 -6.95 -1.87 -0.34
N VAL A 23 -6.39 -1.29 -1.39
CA VAL A 23 -5.25 -0.39 -1.32
C VAL A 23 -5.70 1.02 -1.69
N ALA A 24 -5.55 1.93 -0.75
CA ALA A 24 -5.83 3.34 -0.92
C ALA A 24 -4.52 4.14 -0.95
N GLU A 25 -4.40 5.01 -1.96
CA GLU A 25 -3.34 6.00 -2.06
C GLU A 25 -3.84 7.34 -1.51
N ASN A 26 -3.16 7.86 -0.51
CA ASN A 26 -3.42 9.18 0.06
C ASN A 26 -2.29 10.13 -0.33
N LYS A 27 -2.59 11.07 -1.22
CA LYS A 27 -1.64 12.12 -1.64
C LYS A 27 -1.77 13.30 -0.68
N SER A 28 -0.84 13.44 0.27
CA SER A 28 -0.78 14.62 1.14
C SER A 28 -0.14 15.77 0.37
N SER A 29 -1.00 16.65 -0.13
CA SER A 29 -0.68 17.68 -1.12
C SER A 29 0.05 18.90 -0.56
N ARG A 30 0.35 18.99 0.75
CA ARG A 30 0.92 20.22 1.33
C ARG A 30 2.20 20.69 0.64
N ARG A 31 2.93 19.79 -0.03
CA ARG A 31 4.01 20.12 -0.99
C ARG A 31 4.11 19.18 -2.19
N GLY A 32 3.17 18.23 -2.36
CA GLY A 32 3.31 17.16 -3.36
C GLY A 32 4.47 16.17 -3.09
N LEU A 33 5.05 16.24 -1.89
CA LEU A 33 6.25 15.48 -1.47
C LEU A 33 5.93 14.25 -0.63
N ALA A 34 4.68 14.06 -0.19
CA ALA A 34 4.28 13.00 0.73
C ALA A 34 3.02 12.27 0.22
N SER A 35 3.19 11.06 -0.31
CA SER A 35 2.12 10.08 -0.49
C SER A 35 2.21 9.01 0.58
N SER A 36 1.07 8.62 1.14
CA SER A 36 0.95 7.41 1.94
C SER A 36 0.14 6.38 1.18
N ILE A 37 0.53 5.12 1.35
CA ILE A 37 -0.26 3.98 0.86
C ILE A 37 -0.74 3.22 2.07
N SER A 38 -2.04 2.92 2.09
CA SER A 38 -2.66 2.06 3.09
C SER A 38 -3.30 0.87 2.42
N ALA A 39 -2.99 -0.34 2.90
CA ALA A 39 -3.61 -1.57 2.48
C ALA A 39 -4.45 -2.13 3.63
N THR A 40 -5.70 -2.49 3.35
CA THR A 40 -6.64 -3.04 4.32
C THR A 40 -7.15 -4.39 3.83
N CYS A 41 -7.14 -5.41 4.69
CA CYS A 41 -7.74 -6.69 4.36
C CYS A 41 -9.27 -6.59 4.45
N LYS A 42 -9.98 -6.92 3.37
CA LYS A 42 -11.45 -6.91 3.29
C LYS A 42 -12.13 -7.93 4.19
N TYR A 43 -11.41 -8.97 4.63
CA TYR A 43 -11.98 -10.06 5.44
C TYR A 43 -11.77 -9.88 6.94
N CYS A 44 -10.56 -9.52 7.38
CA CYS A 44 -10.27 -9.36 8.81
C CYS A 44 -10.18 -7.90 9.25
N GLY A 45 -10.29 -6.94 8.33
CA GLY A 45 -10.21 -5.51 8.63
C GLY A 45 -8.83 -5.00 9.01
N SER A 46 -7.82 -5.88 9.13
CA SER A 46 -6.45 -5.48 9.47
C SER A 46 -5.88 -4.57 8.39
N SER A 47 -5.34 -3.43 8.80
CA SER A 47 -4.77 -2.43 7.91
C SER A 47 -3.29 -2.21 8.22
N HIS A 48 -2.53 -1.88 7.18
CA HIS A 48 -1.15 -1.48 7.29
C HIS A 48 -0.89 -0.31 6.35
N GLY A 49 -0.25 0.73 6.86
CA GLY A 49 0.11 1.92 6.10
C GLY A 49 1.62 2.08 6.02
N SER A 50 2.11 2.59 4.90
CA SER A 50 3.49 3.09 4.80
C SER A 50 3.47 4.47 4.18
N MET A 51 4.12 5.41 4.86
CA MET A 51 4.42 6.73 4.33
C MET A 51 5.69 6.63 3.51
N THR A 52 5.59 6.78 2.19
CA THR A 52 6.77 6.94 1.35
C THR A 52 6.45 7.79 0.13
N SER A 53 7.13 8.91 0.03
CA SER A 53 7.48 9.43 -1.28
C SER A 53 8.74 10.28 -1.23
N ASN A 54 9.62 9.99 -2.19
CA ASN A 54 10.41 11.02 -2.84
C ASN A 54 9.68 11.38 -4.14
N SER A 55 9.46 12.67 -4.37
CA SER A 55 9.03 13.15 -5.68
C SER A 55 10.19 13.00 -6.68
N VAL A 56 9.92 12.40 -7.84
CA VAL A 56 10.88 12.31 -8.95
C VAL A 56 10.32 13.07 -10.15
N PRO A 57 11.14 13.55 -11.11
CA PRO A 57 10.69 14.41 -12.20
C PRO A 57 9.52 13.88 -13.06
N ALA A 58 9.28 12.56 -13.05
CA ALA A 58 8.20 11.90 -13.80
C ALA A 58 7.13 11.24 -12.91
N GLY A 59 7.15 11.44 -11.59
CA GLY A 59 6.21 10.76 -10.69
C GLY A 59 6.64 10.76 -9.22
N TYR A 60 6.32 9.68 -8.51
CA TYR A 60 6.70 9.48 -7.12
C TYR A 60 7.13 8.04 -6.91
N GLU A 61 8.19 7.85 -6.13
CA GLU A 61 8.66 6.52 -5.73
C GLU A 61 8.09 6.16 -4.36
N VAL A 62 7.53 4.95 -4.26
CA VAL A 62 6.96 4.44 -3.02
C VAL A 62 7.76 3.22 -2.58
N ASN A 63 8.39 3.32 -1.41
CA ASN A 63 9.12 2.21 -0.80
C ASN A 63 8.17 1.45 0.14
N LEU A 64 7.63 0.34 -0.34
CA LEU A 64 6.75 -0.53 0.45
C LEU A 64 7.60 -1.58 1.16
N ARG A 65 7.66 -1.50 2.50
CA ARG A 65 8.19 -2.61 3.31
C ARG A 65 7.07 -3.59 3.62
N LEU A 66 6.97 -4.63 2.81
CA LEU A 66 6.08 -5.76 3.05
C LEU A 66 6.81 -6.77 3.94
N PHE A 67 6.31 -7.00 5.14
CA PHE A 67 6.79 -8.10 5.98
C PHE A 67 6.11 -9.40 5.55
N MET A 68 6.85 -10.22 4.82
CA MET A 68 6.48 -11.60 4.52
C MET A 68 6.94 -12.49 5.69
N VAL A 69 6.03 -13.29 6.24
CA VAL A 69 6.34 -14.40 7.16
C VAL A 69 6.05 -15.68 6.42
#